data_AF-A0A7X6USK9-F1
#
_entry.id   AF-A0A7X6USK9-F1
#
_cell.length_a   1.000
_cell.length_b   1.000
_cell.length_c   1.000
_cell.angle_alpha   90.00
_cell.angle_beta   90.00
_cell.angle_gamma   90.00
#
_symmetry.space_group_name_H-M   'P 1'
#
loop_
_entity.id
_entity.type
_entity.pdbx_description
1 polymer ?
#
loop_
_entity_poly.entity_id
_entity_poly.type
_entity_poly.pdbx_seq_one_letter_code
_entity_poly.pdbx_strand_id
1 'polypeptide(L)'
;MHLRQTSPLAPRRAELGLLRGGITLIIGAGPMGRLQAEAALRYKPRHLIITDLLEERLQWLRQNLAAKAHRAGVDLQAVPSAAAAELLKQVSAGQGADDIIVAVGVRQVQIDAQQWLAKGGNLNLFGGLKRGEHILDLDALRVHYDEIRLCGSSGGSPADVAIALGLVASGEIDAGQHLD
;
A
#
# COMPACT_ATOMS: atom_id res chain seq x y z
N MET A 1 5.70 8.99 1.26
CA MET A 1 6.67 9.81 2.03
C MET A 1 5.88 10.47 3.13
N HIS A 2 6.27 10.24 4.37
CA HIS A 2 5.60 10.79 5.54
C HIS A 2 6.35 12.02 6.04
N LEU A 3 5.64 13.10 6.37
CA LEU A 3 6.26 14.27 6.99
C LEU A 3 6.07 14.19 8.50
N ARG A 4 7.17 14.12 9.24
CA ARG A 4 7.14 14.17 10.71
C ARG A 4 7.56 15.53 11.23
N GLN A 5 6.88 15.96 12.29
CA GLN A 5 7.21 17.17 13.04
C GLN A 5 7.08 16.85 14.53
N THR A 6 8.17 17.01 15.29
CA THR A 6 8.19 16.66 16.72
C THR A 6 7.56 17.72 17.60
N SER A 7 7.49 18.97 17.13
CA SER A 7 6.79 20.09 17.77
C SER A 7 6.44 21.15 16.71
N PRO A 8 5.50 22.07 16.98
CA PRO A 8 5.13 23.11 16.01
C PRO A 8 6.28 24.01 15.55
N LEU A 9 7.35 24.11 16.34
CA LEU A 9 8.54 24.91 16.05
C LEU A 9 9.67 24.10 15.39
N ALA A 10 9.60 22.77 15.42
CA ALA A 10 10.62 21.93 14.82
C ALA A 10 10.47 21.90 13.30
N PRO A 11 11.58 21.80 12.53
CA PRO A 11 11.50 21.60 11.09
C PRO A 11 10.83 20.25 10.78
N ARG A 12 10.04 20.21 9.70
CA ARG A 12 9.50 18.95 9.18
C ARG A 12 10.62 18.10 8.59
N ARG A 13 10.55 16.79 8.81
CA ARG A 13 11.46 15.79 8.21
C ARG A 13 10.68 14.80 7.37
N ALA A 14 11.23 14.46 6.22
CA ALA A 14 10.68 13.43 5.35
C ALA A 14 11.18 12.04 5.79
N GLU A 15 10.24 11.11 5.94
CA GLU A 15 10.48 9.68 6.09
C GLU A 15 10.00 8.97 4.82
N LEU A 16 10.90 8.20 4.20
CA LEU A 16 10.62 7.48 2.96
C LEU A 16 10.04 6.10 3.26
N GLY A 17 9.22 5.61 2.34
CA GLY A 17 8.55 4.32 2.44
C GLY A 17 7.20 4.38 3.15
N LEU A 18 6.68 3.20 3.51
CA LEU A 18 5.42 3.04 4.22
C LEU A 18 5.57 3.40 5.71
N LEU A 19 4.49 3.87 6.33
CA LEU A 19 4.50 4.30 7.73
C LEU A 19 4.66 3.09 8.65
N ARG A 20 5.79 3.04 9.36
CA ARG A 20 6.00 2.08 10.44
C ARG A 20 4.92 2.24 11.51
N GLY A 21 4.26 1.13 11.86
CA GLY A 21 3.16 1.11 12.82
C GLY A 21 1.86 1.75 12.33
N GLY A 22 1.80 2.17 11.06
CA GLY A 22 0.61 2.72 10.42
C GLY A 22 -0.32 1.64 9.85
N ILE A 23 -1.25 2.07 9.00
CA ILE A 23 -2.21 1.23 8.29
C ILE A 23 -1.91 1.32 6.80
N THR A 24 -1.55 0.19 6.20
CA THR A 24 -1.33 0.07 4.75
C THR A 24 -2.47 -0.71 4.11
N LEU A 25 -3.06 -0.17 3.05
CA LEU A 25 -4.04 -0.86 2.21
C LEU A 25 -3.45 -1.11 0.81
N ILE A 26 -3.53 -2.34 0.33
CA ILE A 26 -3.15 -2.72 -1.03
C ILE A 26 -4.41 -3.17 -1.78
N ILE A 27 -4.70 -2.52 -2.91
CA ILE A 27 -5.85 -2.84 -3.76
C ILE A 27 -5.34 -3.62 -4.98
N GLY A 28 -5.68 -4.91 -5.04
CA GLY A 28 -5.20 -5.91 -5.99
C GLY A 28 -4.26 -6.93 -5.34
N ALA A 29 -4.55 -8.21 -5.52
CA ALA A 29 -3.80 -9.37 -5.04
C ALA A 29 -3.25 -10.25 -6.19
N GLY A 30 -3.08 -9.66 -7.39
CA GLY A 30 -2.29 -10.28 -8.45
C GLY A 30 -0.78 -10.30 -8.12
N PRO A 31 0.09 -10.79 -9.02
CA PRO A 31 1.53 -10.93 -8.77
C PRO A 31 2.20 -9.69 -8.18
N MET A 32 1.94 -8.51 -8.77
CA MET A 32 2.50 -7.25 -8.25
C MET A 32 1.91 -6.85 -6.89
N GLY A 33 0.63 -7.12 -6.64
CA GLY A 33 0.00 -6.88 -5.34
C GLY A 33 0.59 -7.76 -4.23
N ARG A 34 0.87 -9.03 -4.55
CA ARG A 34 1.51 -9.99 -3.64
C ARG A 34 2.96 -9.60 -3.32
N LEU A 35 3.73 -9.18 -4.33
CA LEU A 35 5.08 -8.64 -4.16
C LEU A 35 5.09 -7.39 -3.27
N GLN A 36 4.16 -6.45 -3.52
CA GLN A 36 4.01 -5.25 -2.68
C GLN A 36 3.60 -5.61 -1.25
N ALA A 37 2.72 -6.60 -1.05
CA ALA A 37 2.31 -7.07 0.28
C ALA A 37 3.48 -7.67 1.06
N GLU A 38 4.31 -8.51 0.42
CA GLU A 38 5.50 -9.05 1.08
C GLU A 38 6.53 -7.96 1.38
N ALA A 39 6.80 -7.07 0.41
CA ALA A 39 7.72 -5.95 0.59
C ALA A 39 7.26 -5.00 1.73
N ALA A 40 5.94 -4.82 1.89
CA ALA A 40 5.37 -3.98 2.94
C ALA A 40 5.71 -4.49 4.36
N LEU A 41 5.89 -5.79 4.56
CA LEU A 41 6.22 -6.38 5.87
C LEU A 41 7.51 -5.81 6.47
N ARG A 42 8.46 -5.39 5.63
CA ARG A 42 9.74 -4.79 6.06
C ARG A 42 9.56 -3.43 6.73
N TYR A 43 8.52 -2.69 6.35
CA TYR A 43 8.16 -1.42 6.98
C TYR A 43 7.44 -1.63 8.32
N LYS A 44 6.96 -2.85 8.59
CA LYS A 44 6.19 -3.22 9.79
C LYS A 44 5.00 -2.26 10.04
N PRO A 45 4.06 -2.12 9.08
CA PRO A 45 2.80 -1.47 9.38
C PRO A 45 2.09 -2.26 10.50
N ARG A 46 1.26 -1.59 11.30
CA ARG A 46 0.47 -2.27 12.33
C ARG A 46 -0.59 -3.16 11.67
N HIS A 47 -1.29 -2.61 10.68
CA HIS A 47 -2.26 -3.35 9.86
C HIS A 47 -1.83 -3.30 8.39
N LEU A 48 -1.83 -4.46 7.75
CA LEU A 48 -1.67 -4.60 6.31
C LEU A 48 -2.95 -5.24 5.74
N ILE A 49 -3.78 -4.41 5.14
CA ILE A 49 -5.01 -4.85 4.49
C ILE A 49 -4.71 -5.07 3.01
N ILE A 50 -5.07 -6.22 2.47
CA ILE A 50 -5.04 -6.48 1.02
C ILE A 50 -6.44 -6.83 0.57
N THR A 51 -6.85 -6.27 -0.57
CA THR A 51 -8.16 -6.56 -1.14
C THR A 51 -8.11 -6.90 -2.62
N ASP A 52 -8.98 -7.80 -3.04
CA ASP A 52 -9.16 -8.23 -4.43
C ASP A 52 -10.62 -8.73 -4.59
N LEU A 53 -11.04 -8.90 -5.84
CA LEU A 53 -12.33 -9.48 -6.21
C LEU A 53 -12.29 -11.01 -6.19
N LEU A 54 -11.12 -11.61 -6.41
CA LEU A 54 -10.94 -13.05 -6.56
C LEU A 54 -10.47 -13.68 -5.24
N GLU A 55 -11.33 -14.52 -4.66
CA GLU A 55 -11.05 -15.18 -3.37
C GLU A 55 -9.81 -16.08 -3.43
N GLU A 56 -9.53 -16.73 -4.55
CA GLU A 56 -8.32 -17.55 -4.74
C GLU A 56 -7.03 -16.74 -4.53
N ARG A 57 -7.01 -15.46 -4.95
CA ARG A 57 -5.85 -14.59 -4.77
C ARG A 57 -5.69 -14.16 -3.33
N LEU A 58 -6.79 -13.97 -2.62
CA LEU A 58 -6.80 -13.66 -1.19
C LEU A 58 -6.35 -14.88 -0.38
N GLN A 59 -6.83 -16.07 -0.73
CA GLN A 59 -6.42 -17.32 -0.10
C GLN A 59 -4.92 -17.56 -0.26
N TRP A 60 -4.37 -17.28 -1.44
CA TRP A 60 -2.92 -17.34 -1.67
C TRP A 60 -2.15 -16.48 -0.66
N LEU A 61 -2.57 -15.24 -0.40
CA LEU A 61 -1.92 -14.35 0.58
C LEU A 61 -1.99 -14.93 1.99
N ARG A 62 -3.14 -15.46 2.40
CA ARG A 62 -3.33 -16.07 3.73
C ARG A 62 -2.45 -17.31 3.91
N GLN A 63 -2.26 -18.10 2.87
CA GLN A 63 -1.42 -19.31 2.92
C GLN A 63 0.07 -18.98 2.93
N ASN A 64 0.52 -18.02 2.12
CA ASN A 64 1.94 -17.80 1.86
C ASN A 64 2.55 -16.67 2.70
N LEU A 65 1.78 -15.65 3.08
CA LEU A 65 2.30 -14.48 3.79
C LEU A 65 1.93 -14.41 5.27
N ALA A 66 0.93 -15.16 5.75
CA ALA A 66 0.48 -15.05 7.16
C ALA A 66 1.60 -15.32 8.18
N ALA A 67 2.43 -16.35 7.95
CA ALA A 67 3.55 -16.67 8.84
C ALA A 67 4.64 -15.59 8.79
N LYS A 68 4.92 -15.00 7.62
CA LYS A 68 5.86 -13.88 7.49
C LYS A 68 5.33 -12.63 8.19
N ALA A 69 4.05 -12.31 8.01
CA ALA A 69 3.39 -11.18 8.67
C ALA A 69 3.40 -11.32 10.20
N HIS A 70 3.07 -12.49 10.72
CA HIS A 70 3.11 -12.77 12.16
C HIS A 70 4.51 -12.55 12.75
N ARG A 71 5.55 -13.08 12.09
CA ARG A 71 6.96 -12.87 12.52
C ARG A 71 7.38 -11.39 12.45
N ALA A 72 6.83 -10.63 11.52
CA ALA A 72 7.07 -9.20 11.39
C ALA A 72 6.28 -8.35 12.41
N GLY A 73 5.34 -8.94 13.16
CA GLY A 73 4.45 -8.23 14.07
C GLY A 73 3.38 -7.42 13.34
N VAL A 74 2.99 -7.86 12.14
CA VAL A 74 2.00 -7.19 11.27
C VAL A 74 0.69 -7.96 11.30
N ASP A 75 -0.42 -7.27 11.55
CA ASP A 75 -1.76 -7.83 11.36
C ASP A 75 -2.13 -7.79 9.88
N LEU A 76 -2.01 -8.93 9.20
CA LEU A 76 -2.33 -9.08 7.79
C LEU A 76 -3.77 -9.57 7.60
N GLN A 77 -4.56 -8.80 6.86
CA GLN A 77 -5.94 -9.12 6.55
C GLN A 77 -6.17 -9.07 5.04
N ALA A 78 -6.39 -10.24 4.43
CA ALA A 78 -6.78 -10.35 3.02
C ALA A 78 -8.31 -10.50 2.93
N VAL A 79 -9.00 -9.53 2.35
CA VAL A 79 -10.48 -9.45 2.36
C VAL A 79 -11.08 -9.11 1.00
N PRO A 80 -12.30 -9.59 0.69
CA PRO A 80 -13.02 -9.19 -0.51
C PRO A 80 -13.20 -7.66 -0.59
N SER A 81 -13.19 -7.09 -1.80
CA SER A 81 -13.29 -5.63 -1.99
C SER A 81 -14.54 -5.00 -1.38
N ALA A 82 -15.66 -5.74 -1.33
CA ALA A 82 -16.87 -5.27 -0.68
C ALA A 82 -16.73 -5.07 0.84
N ALA A 83 -15.77 -5.74 1.49
CA ALA A 83 -15.54 -5.67 2.93
C ALA A 83 -14.41 -4.68 3.31
N ALA A 84 -13.59 -4.24 2.34
CA ALA A 84 -12.37 -3.49 2.60
C ALA A 84 -12.63 -2.13 3.28
N ALA A 85 -13.65 -1.39 2.83
CA ALA A 85 -13.97 -0.08 3.39
C ALA A 85 -14.43 -0.14 4.85
N GLU A 86 -15.30 -1.10 5.17
CA GLU A 86 -15.79 -1.27 6.55
C GLU A 86 -14.68 -1.75 7.48
N LEU A 87 -13.88 -2.72 7.03
CA LEU A 87 -12.71 -3.15 7.80
C LEU A 87 -11.74 -2.00 8.05
N LEU A 88 -11.41 -1.23 7.01
CA LEU A 88 -10.51 -0.07 7.12
C LEU A 88 -11.04 0.90 8.18
N LYS A 89 -12.33 1.27 8.08
CA LYS A 89 -12.98 2.16 9.03
C LYS A 89 -12.89 1.64 10.47
N GLN A 90 -13.08 0.34 10.68
CA GLN A 90 -12.98 -0.28 12.00
C GLN A 90 -11.55 -0.21 12.55
N VAL A 91 -10.55 -0.68 11.79
CA VAL A 91 -9.16 -0.74 12.28
C VAL A 91 -8.50 0.64 12.40
N SER A 92 -8.99 1.62 11.63
CA SER A 92 -8.51 3.00 11.67
C SER A 92 -9.29 3.89 12.61
N ALA A 93 -10.33 3.39 13.29
CA ALA A 93 -11.31 4.20 14.03
C ALA A 93 -11.84 5.40 13.19
N GLY A 94 -12.13 5.14 11.91
CA GLY A 94 -12.62 6.13 10.95
C GLY A 94 -11.58 7.08 10.35
N GLN A 95 -10.30 6.97 10.72
CA GLN A 95 -9.25 7.87 10.20
C GLN A 95 -8.82 7.58 8.76
N GLY A 96 -8.93 6.33 8.28
CA GLY A 96 -8.42 5.90 6.97
C GLY A 96 -7.03 5.26 7.03
N ALA A 97 -6.45 4.99 5.87
CA ALA A 97 -5.13 4.37 5.72
C ALA A 97 -4.01 5.42 5.60
N ASP A 98 -2.88 5.18 6.24
CA ASP A 98 -1.69 6.03 6.11
C ASP A 98 -1.04 5.86 4.73
N ASP A 99 -1.11 4.66 4.18
CA ASP A 99 -0.60 4.36 2.84
C ASP A 99 -1.58 3.48 2.08
N ILE A 100 -1.86 3.83 0.82
CA ILE A 100 -2.64 3.03 -0.12
C ILE A 100 -1.80 2.76 -1.37
N ILE A 101 -1.69 1.49 -1.76
CA ILE A 101 -1.08 1.07 -3.03
C ILE A 101 -2.18 0.51 -3.92
N VAL A 102 -2.45 1.18 -5.03
CA VAL A 102 -3.42 0.69 -6.03
C VAL A 102 -2.66 -0.12 -7.06
N ALA A 103 -2.66 -1.45 -6.91
CA ALA A 103 -2.01 -2.40 -7.79
C ALA A 103 -2.92 -2.87 -8.96
N VAL A 104 -3.98 -2.12 -9.24
CA VAL A 104 -4.93 -2.38 -10.34
C VAL A 104 -5.05 -1.16 -11.25
N GLY A 105 -5.15 -1.41 -12.56
CA GLY A 105 -5.34 -0.38 -13.58
C GLY A 105 -6.82 -0.03 -13.78
N VAL A 106 -7.52 0.38 -12.74
CA VAL A 106 -8.95 0.74 -12.79
C VAL A 106 -9.13 2.20 -12.35
N ARG A 107 -9.59 3.07 -13.27
CA ARG A 107 -9.73 4.51 -13.06
C ARG A 107 -10.54 4.84 -11.80
N GLN A 108 -11.71 4.24 -11.66
CA GLN A 108 -12.61 4.53 -10.54
C GLN A 108 -11.98 4.15 -9.20
N VAL A 109 -11.29 3.02 -9.13
CA VAL A 109 -10.58 2.59 -7.91
C VAL A 109 -9.50 3.61 -7.51
N GLN A 110 -8.77 4.18 -8.47
CA GLN A 110 -7.77 5.22 -8.18
C GLN A 110 -8.40 6.52 -7.67
N ILE A 111 -9.60 6.86 -8.15
CA ILE A 111 -10.38 8.03 -7.67
C ILE A 111 -10.88 7.76 -6.25
N ASP A 112 -11.56 6.64 -6.04
CA ASP A 112 -12.18 6.29 -4.75
C ASP A 112 -11.14 6.13 -3.63
N ALA A 113 -9.97 5.59 -3.96
CA ALA A 113 -8.87 5.40 -3.01
C ALA A 113 -8.43 6.72 -2.34
N GLN A 114 -8.59 7.88 -3.00
CA GLN A 114 -8.31 9.17 -2.40
C GLN A 114 -9.13 9.40 -1.13
N GLN A 115 -10.36 8.88 -1.05
CA GLN A 115 -11.28 9.06 0.07
C GLN A 115 -10.98 8.13 1.25
N TRP A 116 -10.14 7.12 1.04
CA TRP A 116 -9.79 6.13 2.05
C TRP A 116 -8.49 6.47 2.79
N LEU A 117 -7.78 7.52 2.37
CA LEU A 117 -6.57 7.99 3.04
C LEU A 117 -6.88 8.66 4.38
N ALA A 118 -5.98 8.49 5.33
CA ALA A 118 -5.86 9.35 6.49
C ALA A 118 -5.23 10.70 6.14
N LYS A 119 -5.37 11.67 7.05
CA LYS A 119 -4.65 12.95 6.94
C LYS A 119 -3.14 12.70 6.89
N GLY A 120 -2.47 13.33 5.93
CA GLY A 120 -1.05 13.15 5.65
C GLY A 120 -0.71 11.89 4.84
N GLY A 121 -1.71 11.05 4.52
CA GLY A 121 -1.50 9.75 3.90
C GLY A 121 -0.98 9.81 2.47
N ASN A 122 -0.44 8.69 1.98
CA ASN A 122 0.10 8.54 0.63
C ASN A 122 -0.71 7.55 -0.21
N LEU A 123 -1.05 7.95 -1.43
CA LEU A 123 -1.66 7.10 -2.45
C LEU A 123 -0.65 6.85 -3.58
N ASN A 124 -0.21 5.60 -3.71
CA ASN A 124 0.63 5.14 -4.81
C ASN A 124 -0.24 4.55 -5.93
N LEU A 125 -0.25 5.22 -7.08
CA LEU A 125 -0.88 4.79 -8.33
C LEU A 125 0.07 3.84 -9.09
N PHE A 126 0.20 2.61 -8.59
CA PHE A 126 1.10 1.61 -9.15
C PHE A 126 0.56 0.98 -10.45
N GLY A 127 -0.73 0.62 -10.46
CA GLY A 127 -1.40 0.03 -11.60
C GLY A 127 -1.60 1.05 -12.72
N GLY A 128 -0.88 0.90 -13.83
CA GLY A 128 -1.02 1.79 -14.98
C GLY A 128 -2.43 1.77 -15.58
N LEU A 129 -2.94 2.95 -15.94
CA LEU A 129 -4.21 3.09 -16.65
C LEU A 129 -4.01 3.05 -18.16
N LYS A 130 -5.05 2.61 -18.88
CA LYS A 130 -5.06 2.65 -20.35
C LYS A 130 -5.08 4.11 -20.83
N ARG A 131 -4.48 4.36 -21.99
CA ARG A 131 -4.59 5.64 -22.68
C ARG A 131 -6.07 5.94 -22.95
N GLY A 132 -6.50 7.15 -22.65
CA GLY A 132 -7.91 7.57 -22.69
C GLY A 132 -8.62 7.48 -21.33
N GLU A 133 -8.16 6.61 -20.42
CA GLU A 133 -8.72 6.47 -19.06
C GLU A 133 -7.81 7.08 -17.97
N HIS A 134 -6.58 7.43 -18.36
CA HIS A 134 -5.50 7.95 -17.52
C HIS A 134 -5.71 9.32 -16.84
N ILE A 135 -6.82 10.02 -17.11
CA ILE A 135 -7.11 11.31 -16.48
C ILE A 135 -8.03 11.09 -15.28
N LEU A 136 -7.56 11.49 -14.11
CA LEU A 136 -8.25 11.33 -12.83
C LEU A 136 -8.78 12.66 -12.33
N ASP A 137 -9.94 12.62 -11.69
CA ASP A 137 -10.43 13.72 -10.88
C ASP A 137 -9.67 13.71 -9.54
N LEU A 138 -9.08 14.85 -9.19
CA LEU A 138 -8.30 15.03 -7.97
C LEU A 138 -9.11 15.81 -6.94
N ASP A 139 -9.25 15.27 -5.74
CA ASP A 139 -9.85 15.99 -4.63
C ASP A 139 -8.85 17.01 -4.05
N ALA A 140 -8.92 18.22 -4.57
CA ALA A 140 -8.03 19.31 -4.18
C ALA A 140 -8.20 19.71 -2.70
N LEU A 141 -9.37 19.49 -2.09
CA LEU A 141 -9.59 19.83 -0.68
C LEU A 141 -8.85 18.85 0.22
N ARG A 142 -8.87 17.56 -0.12
CA ARG A 142 -8.05 16.57 0.60
C ARG A 142 -6.56 16.84 0.42
N VAL A 143 -6.12 17.16 -0.79
CA VAL A 143 -4.71 17.51 -1.03
C VAL A 143 -4.30 18.72 -0.20
N HIS A 144 -5.15 19.75 -0.10
CA HIS A 144 -4.82 20.99 0.60
C HIS A 144 -4.94 20.90 2.12
N TYR A 145 -6.10 20.47 2.63
CA TYR A 145 -6.42 20.52 4.06
C TYR A 145 -6.03 19.25 4.82
N ASP A 146 -6.11 18.09 4.16
CA ASP A 146 -5.68 16.83 4.76
C ASP A 146 -4.21 16.52 4.43
N GLU A 147 -3.56 17.33 3.59
CA GLU A 147 -2.17 17.13 3.14
C GLU A 147 -1.91 15.70 2.60
N ILE A 148 -2.89 15.09 1.93
CA ILE A 148 -2.67 13.80 1.26
C ILE A 148 -1.70 13.97 0.10
N ARG A 149 -0.98 12.90 -0.24
CA ARG A 149 0.02 12.88 -1.31
C ARG A 149 -0.30 11.78 -2.30
N LEU A 150 -0.18 12.10 -3.58
CA LEU A 150 -0.29 11.13 -4.66
C LEU A 150 1.08 10.95 -5.30
N CYS A 151 1.47 9.71 -5.53
CA CYS A 151 2.69 9.38 -6.27
C CYS A 151 2.43 8.26 -7.27
N GLY A 152 3.22 8.24 -8.34
CA GLY A 152 3.31 7.09 -9.23
C GLY A 152 4.57 6.28 -8.91
N SER A 153 4.58 5.02 -9.34
CA SER A 153 5.78 4.20 -9.39
C SER A 153 5.75 3.34 -10.65
N SER A 154 6.84 3.36 -11.42
CA SER A 154 6.96 2.57 -12.65
C SER A 154 8.43 2.23 -12.90
N GLY A 155 8.67 0.98 -13.27
CA GLY A 155 10.01 0.45 -13.45
C GLY A 155 10.82 0.39 -12.14
N GLY A 156 12.11 0.14 -12.29
CA GLY A 156 13.10 0.21 -11.23
C GLY A 156 14.42 0.67 -11.80
N SER A 157 15.14 1.51 -11.06
CA SER A 157 16.51 1.88 -11.38
C SER A 157 17.45 0.69 -11.10
N PRO A 158 18.69 0.69 -11.63
CA PRO A 158 19.69 -0.31 -11.24
C PRO A 158 19.93 -0.37 -9.72
N ALA A 159 19.77 0.74 -9.00
CA ALA A 159 19.84 0.76 -7.54
C ALA A 159 18.68 0.00 -6.89
N ASP A 160 17.46 0.14 -7.43
CA ASP A 160 16.30 -0.62 -6.94
C ASP A 160 16.47 -2.13 -7.21
N VAL A 161 17.04 -2.49 -8.37
CA VAL A 161 17.37 -3.89 -8.70
C VAL A 161 18.40 -4.44 -7.72
N ALA A 162 19.45 -3.70 -7.40
CA ALA A 162 20.44 -4.13 -6.42
C ALA A 162 19.83 -4.36 -5.03
N ILE A 163 18.92 -3.48 -4.60
CA ILE A 163 18.16 -3.67 -3.35
C ILE A 163 17.32 -4.93 -3.44
N ALA A 164 16.53 -5.10 -4.50
CA ALA A 164 15.67 -6.27 -4.68
C ALA A 164 16.46 -7.58 -4.65
N LEU A 165 17.62 -7.63 -5.34
CA LEU A 165 18.53 -8.78 -5.31
C LEU A 165 19.04 -9.08 -3.90
N GLY A 166 19.39 -8.04 -3.13
CA GLY A 166 19.79 -8.19 -1.74
C GLY A 166 18.70 -8.81 -0.86
N LEU A 167 17.43 -8.43 -1.08
CA LEU A 167 16.28 -8.96 -0.35
C LEU A 167 15.95 -10.41 -0.70
N VAL A 168 16.13 -10.78 -1.96
CA VAL A 168 16.00 -12.17 -2.40
C VAL A 168 17.14 -13.01 -1.83
N ALA A 169 18.38 -12.51 -1.89
CA ALA A 169 19.55 -13.21 -1.37
C ALA A 169 19.49 -13.41 0.16
N SER A 170 18.91 -12.48 0.91
CA SER A 170 18.71 -12.62 2.37
C SER A 170 17.51 -13.50 2.76
N GLY A 171 16.66 -13.87 1.80
CA GLY A 171 15.41 -14.60 2.05
C GLY A 171 14.30 -13.73 2.66
N GLU A 172 14.48 -12.40 2.71
CA GLU A 172 13.44 -11.47 3.14
C GLU A 172 12.26 -11.43 2.15
N ILE A 173 12.54 -11.59 0.86
CA ILE A 173 11.55 -11.68 -0.22
C ILE A 173 11.79 -12.97 -0.99
N ASP A 174 10.73 -13.73 -1.25
CA ASP A 174 10.78 -14.86 -2.17
C ASP A 174 10.10 -14.43 -3.46
N ALA A 175 10.89 -13.96 -4.45
CA ALA A 175 10.31 -13.44 -5.69
C ALA A 175 9.64 -14.53 -6.52
N GLY A 176 10.13 -15.77 -6.46
CA GLY A 176 9.66 -16.89 -7.27
C GLY A 176 8.25 -17.34 -6.87
N GLN A 177 7.90 -17.26 -5.58
CA GLN A 177 6.57 -17.68 -5.11
C GLN A 177 5.41 -16.83 -5.66
N HIS A 178 5.68 -15.59 -6.12
CA HIS A 178 4.64 -14.65 -6.56
C HIS A 178 4.33 -14.69 -8.05
N LEU A 179 5.15 -15.40 -8.82
CA LEU A 179 5.03 -15.54 -10.27
C LEU A 179 4.28 -16.84 -10.56
N ASP A 180 3.25 -16.76 -11.40
CA ASP A 180 2.50 -17.94 -11.88
C ASP A 180 3.32 -18.70 -12.94
#